data_AF-A0A2T4ZDM1-F1
#
_entry.id   AF-A0A2T4ZDM1-F1
#
_cell.length_a   1.000
_cell.length_b   1.000
_cell.length_c   1.000
_cell.angle_alpha   90.00
_cell.angle_beta   90.00
_cell.angle_gamma   90.00
#
_symmetry.space_group_name_H-M   'P 1'
#
loop_
_entity.id
_entity.type
_entity.pdbx_description
1 polymer ?
#
loop_
_entity_poly.entity_id
_entity_poly.type
_entity_poly.pdbx_seq_one_letter_code
_entity_poly.pdbx_strand_id
1 'polypeptide(L)' 'MTDKQLQQQVVKLKELVNEGIVRFEKPSVFSEALENVRFDENGKVDPASVDKHVRALLTVVEMA' A
#
# COMPACT_ATOMS: atom_id res chain seq x y z
N MET A 1 9.12 -0.74 -11.03
CA MET A 1 8.89 -1.69 -9.92
C MET A 1 8.40 -3.01 -10.49
N THR A 2 8.96 -4.13 -10.06
CA THR A 2 8.51 -5.48 -10.41
C THR A 2 7.35 -5.93 -9.51
N ASP A 3 6.56 -6.94 -9.92
CA ASP A 3 5.44 -7.46 -9.11
C ASP A 3 5.89 -7.93 -7.72
N LYS A 4 7.09 -8.51 -7.62
CA LYS A 4 7.69 -8.92 -6.34
C LYS A 4 7.97 -7.71 -5.44
N GLN A 5 8.49 -6.62 -6.00
CA GLN A 5 8.74 -5.39 -5.25
C GLN A 5 7.42 -4.72 -4.83
N LEU A 6 6.42 -4.70 -5.71
CA LEU A 6 5.10 -4.18 -5.41
C LEU A 6 4.47 -4.93 -4.23
N GLN A 7 4.49 -6.26 -4.26
CA GLN A 7 4.03 -7.11 -3.17
C GLN A 7 4.67 -6.70 -1.84
N GLN A 8 6.01 -6.65 -1.81
CA GLN A 8 6.77 -6.37 -0.59
C GLN A 8 6.46 -4.99 -0.03
N GLN A 9 6.40 -3.97 -0.89
CA GLN A 9 6.19 -2.60 -0.45
C GLN A 9 4.76 -2.35 0.02
N VAL A 10 3.75 -2.92 -0.65
CA VAL A 10 2.35 -2.81 -0.23
C VAL A 10 2.13 -3.50 1.11
N VAL A 11 2.70 -4.70 1.30
CA VAL A 11 2.62 -5.42 2.59
C VAL A 11 3.28 -4.60 3.69
N LYS A 12 4.52 -4.13 3.47
CA LYS A 12 5.24 -3.27 4.43
C LYS A 12 4.46 -2.00 4.77
N LEU A 13 3.87 -1.33 3.77
CA LEU A 13 3.05 -0.13 3.99
C LEU A 13 1.82 -0.44 4.86
N LYS A 14 1.13 -1.57 4.61
CA LYS A 14 0.00 -2.00 5.45
C LYS A 14 0.44 -2.32 6.89
N GLU A 15 1.58 -2.97 7.07
CA GLU A 15 2.15 -3.24 8.40
C GLU A 15 2.43 -1.94 9.17
N LEU A 16 3.10 -0.97 8.54
CA LEU A 16 3.39 0.33 9.15
C LEU A 16 2.12 1.11 9.54
N VAL A 17 1.06 0.99 8.75
CA VAL A 17 -0.25 1.60 9.07
C VAL A 17 -0.92 0.87 10.22
N ASN A 18 -0.90 -0.46 10.24
CA ASN A 18 -1.49 -1.29 11.30
C ASN A 18 -0.78 -1.12 12.65
N GLU A 19 0.54 -0.98 12.64
CA GLU A 19 1.36 -0.67 13.82
C GLU A 19 1.19 0.79 14.28
N GLY A 20 0.49 1.62 13.48
CA GLY A 20 0.26 3.02 13.78
C GLY A 20 1.51 3.89 13.68
N ILE A 21 2.55 3.42 12.99
CA ILE A 21 3.77 4.17 12.64
C ILE A 21 3.42 5.22 11.58
N VAL A 22 2.67 4.80 10.56
CA VAL A 22 2.07 5.71 9.58
C VAL A 22 0.62 5.96 9.96
N ARG A 23 0.28 7.22 10.21
CA ARG A 23 -1.09 7.64 10.51
C ARG A 23 -1.53 8.68 9.49
N PHE A 24 -2.76 8.54 9.02
CA PHE A 24 -3.37 9.53 8.16
C PHE A 24 -4.44 10.31 8.94
N GLU A 25 -4.45 11.63 8.82
CA GLU A 25 -5.54 12.45 9.35
C GLU A 25 -6.84 12.14 8.59
N LYS A 26 -7.96 11.96 9.31
CA LYS A 26 -9.26 11.67 8.68
C LYS A 26 -9.98 12.98 8.30
N PRO A 27 -10.57 13.09 7.11
CA PRO A 27 -10.61 12.09 6.03
C PRO A 27 -9.29 12.01 5.23
N SER A 28 -8.88 10.79 4.86
CA SER A 28 -7.66 10.56 4.07
C SER A 28 -7.92 9.68 2.86
N VAL A 29 -7.71 10.28 1.68
CA VAL A 29 -7.72 9.58 0.38
C VAL A 29 -6.70 8.44 0.36
N PHE A 30 -5.60 8.56 1.10
CA PHE A 30 -4.56 7.54 1.18
C PHE A 30 -4.99 6.32 1.99
N SER A 31 -5.77 6.52 3.06
CA SER A 31 -6.33 5.43 3.86
C SER A 31 -7.34 4.63 3.03
N GLU A 32 -8.25 5.34 2.36
CA GLU A 32 -9.27 4.72 1.48
C GLU A 32 -8.62 3.98 0.31
N ALA A 33 -7.60 4.57 -0.33
CA ALA A 33 -6.88 3.94 -1.42
C ALA A 33 -6.16 2.64 -0.97
N LEU A 34 -5.58 2.63 0.23
CA LEU A 34 -4.89 1.44 0.77
C LEU A 34 -5.87 0.31 1.13
N GLU A 35 -7.07 0.65 1.60
CA GLU A 35 -8.15 -0.31 1.86
C GLU A 35 -8.68 -0.96 0.58
N ASN A 36 -8.67 -0.22 -0.54
CA ASN A 36 -9.11 -0.72 -1.85
C ASN A 36 -8.12 -1.68 -2.54
N VAL A 37 -6.91 -1.86 -1.99
CA VAL A 37 -5.93 -2.82 -2.53
C VAL A 37 -6.40 -4.25 -2.29
N ARG A 38 -6.55 -5.02 -3.38
CA ARG A 38 -7.02 -6.41 -3.38
C ARG A 38 -5.85 -7.39 -3.37
N PHE A 39 -6.12 -8.55 -2.77
CA PHE A 39 -5.22 -9.69 -2.72
C PHE A 39 -5.89 -10.87 -3.41
N ASP A 40 -5.12 -11.65 -4.17
CA ASP A 40 -5.56 -12.90 -4.77
C ASP A 40 -5.70 -14.00 -3.71
N GLU A 41 -6.14 -15.18 -4.15
CA GLU A 41 -6.33 -16.35 -3.28
C GLU A 41 -5.04 -16.86 -2.63
N ASN A 42 -3.88 -16.45 -3.14
CA ASN A 42 -2.55 -16.77 -2.61
C ASN A 42 -1.99 -15.65 -1.72
N GLY A 43 -2.77 -14.60 -1.43
CA GLY A 43 -2.31 -13.44 -0.67
C GLY A 43 -1.35 -12.53 -1.44
N LYS A 44 -1.30 -12.61 -2.77
CA LYS A 44 -0.55 -11.68 -3.61
C LYS A 44 -1.42 -10.49 -4.00
N VAL A 45 -0.82 -9.31 -3.97
CA VAL A 45 -1.42 -8.06 -4.38
C VAL A 45 -1.78 -8.15 -5.86
N ASP A 46 -3.05 -7.87 -6.17
CA ASP A 46 -3.53 -7.65 -7.52
C ASP A 46 -3.01 -6.28 -8.01
N PRO A 47 -2.08 -6.21 -8.98
CA PRO A 47 -1.49 -4.94 -9.42
C PRO A 47 -2.51 -3.97 -10.00
N ALA A 48 -3.64 -4.47 -10.52
CA ALA A 48 -4.71 -3.64 -11.07
C ALA A 48 -5.51 -2.90 -9.99
N SER A 49 -5.46 -3.38 -8.74
CA SER A 49 -6.09 -2.72 -7.59
C SER A 49 -5.23 -1.61 -6.97
N VAL A 50 -3.97 -1.48 -7.39
CA VAL A 50 -3.03 -0.49 -6.86
C VAL A 50 -3.13 0.80 -7.65
N ASP A 51 -3.91 1.74 -7.12
CA ASP A 51 -4.17 3.04 -7.75
C ASP A 51 -2.97 4.00 -7.66
N LYS A 52 -3.14 5.20 -8.22
CA LYS A 52 -2.10 6.26 -8.22
C LYS A 52 -1.75 6.76 -6.83
N HIS A 53 -2.67 6.75 -5.87
CA HIS A 53 -2.44 7.25 -4.52
C HIS A 53 -1.62 6.24 -3.71
N VAL A 54 -1.93 4.95 -3.83
CA VAL A 54 -1.09 3.89 -3.26
C VAL A 54 0.30 3.94 -3.86
N ARG A 55 0.42 4.06 -5.19
CA ARG A 55 1.74 4.20 -5.85
C ARG A 55 2.55 5.38 -5.32
N ALA A 56 1.91 6.53 -5.09
CA ALA A 56 2.58 7.70 -4.51
C ALA A 56 3.12 7.44 -3.09
N LEU A 57 2.37 6.70 -2.26
CA LEU A 57 2.84 6.30 -0.92
C LEU A 57 4.04 5.35 -1.01
N LEU A 58 4.02 4.40 -1.94
CA LEU A 58 5.11 3.44 -2.11
C LEU A 58 6.43 4.14 -2.48
N THR A 59 6.38 5.22 -3.28
CA THR A 59 7.56 6.03 -3.59
C THR A 59 8.15 6.71 -2.36
N VAL A 60 7.33 7.10 -1.38
CA VAL A 60 7.81 7.67 -0.12
C VAL A 60 8.47 6.59 0.76
N VAL A 61 7.93 5.37 0.76
CA VAL A 61 8.49 4.23 1.50
C VAL A 61 9.81 3.72 0.88
N GLU A 62 10.02 3.89 -0.42
CA GLU A 62 11.30 3.56 -1.09
C GLU A 62 12.47 4.44 -0.62
N MET A 63 12.23 5.60 -0.02
CA MET A 63 13.26 6.53 0.44
C MET A 63 13.72 6.32 1.89
N ALA A 64 13.16 5.33 2.61
CA ALA A 64 13.43 5.07 4.04
C ALA A 64 14.16 3.75 4.29
#